data_AF-A0A7X7JIG6-F1
#
_entry.id   AF-A0A7X7JIG6-F1
#
_cell.length_a   1.000
_cell.length_b   1.000
_cell.length_c   1.000
_cell.angle_alpha   90.00
_cell.angle_beta   90.00
_cell.angle_gamma   90.00
#
_symmetry.space_group_name_H-M   'P 1'
#
loop_
_entity.id
_entity.type
_entity.pdbx_description
1 polymer ?
#
loop_
_entity_poly.entity_id
_entity_poly.type
_entity_poly.pdbx_seq_one_letter_code
_entity_poly.pdbx_strand_id
1 'polypeptide(L)'
;MRADLTLLESTRADAAGLEERLGDDGDVVVHVRGPKMTTVAHLFDEVAAALQFPYYFGANKDAFDECLSEVCDADDPILLVFDAHELLAQQPDQLTWFVAVLGQIPLRTILQVPSEHVDDVVQRFAAAGHGDLGRGTEAEA
;
A
#
# COMPACT_ATOMS: atom_id res chain seq x y z
N MET A 1 -9.17 1.77 13.59
CA MET A 1 -7.92 2.54 13.79
C MET A 1 -7.76 3.41 12.53
N ARG A 2 -6.79 4.32 12.43
CA ARG A 2 -6.55 5.04 11.17
C ARG A 2 -5.43 4.30 10.46
N ALA A 3 -5.60 3.98 9.17
CA ALA A 3 -4.54 3.38 8.35
C ALA A 3 -3.25 4.21 8.44
N ASP A 4 -2.13 3.52 8.65
CA ASP A 4 -0.80 4.08 8.66
C ASP A 4 -0.29 4.23 7.22
N LEU A 5 -0.63 5.37 6.61
CA LEU A 5 -0.33 5.68 5.22
C LEU A 5 0.67 6.83 5.15
N THR A 6 1.82 6.59 4.54
CA THR A 6 2.83 7.61 4.23
C THR A 6 2.91 7.82 2.73
N LEU A 7 2.81 9.06 2.26
CA LEU A 7 3.10 9.41 0.87
C LEU A 7 4.58 9.74 0.74
N LEU A 8 5.25 9.09 -0.20
CA LEU A 8 6.63 9.34 -0.59
C LEU A 8 6.65 9.94 -1.99
N GLU A 9 6.85 11.26 -2.07
CA GLU A 9 7.09 11.95 -3.34
C GLU A 9 8.52 11.65 -3.79
N SER A 10 8.67 10.77 -4.77
CA SER A 10 9.99 10.31 -5.22
C SER A 10 9.90 9.62 -6.58
N THR A 11 11.04 9.37 -7.24
CA THR A 11 11.07 8.47 -8.39
C THR A 11 11.06 7.00 -7.92
N ARG A 12 10.77 6.07 -8.82
CA ARG A 12 10.90 4.64 -8.50
C ARG A 12 12.34 4.23 -8.15
N ALA A 13 13.33 4.85 -8.78
CA ALA A 13 14.73 4.53 -8.55
C ALA A 13 15.17 4.96 -7.16
N ASP A 14 14.73 6.14 -6.72
CA ASP A 14 15.06 6.69 -5.41
C ASP A 14 14.34 5.91 -4.29
N ALA A 15 13.06 5.56 -4.49
CA ALA A 15 12.31 4.74 -3.55
C ALA A 15 12.87 3.31 -3.39
N ALA A 16 13.55 2.75 -4.40
CA ALA A 16 14.28 1.49 -4.23
C ALA A 16 15.46 1.63 -3.26
N GLY A 17 16.06 2.82 -3.14
CA GLY A 17 17.08 3.10 -2.12
C GLY A 17 16.50 3.19 -0.70
N LEU A 18 15.20 3.50 -0.55
CA LEU A 18 14.52 3.46 0.76
C LEU A 18 14.31 2.02 1.23
N GLU A 19 13.93 1.10 0.34
CA GLU A 19 13.82 -0.33 0.66
C GLU A 19 15.11 -0.86 1.28
N GLU A 20 16.25 -0.62 0.62
CA GLU A 20 17.56 -1.09 1.08
C GLU A 20 17.85 -0.62 2.51
N ARG A 21 17.53 0.63 2.82
CA ARG A 21 17.75 1.22 4.14
C ARG A 21 16.82 0.64 5.21
N LEU A 22 15.53 0.50 4.92
CA LEU A 22 14.57 -0.12 5.84
C LEU A 22 14.96 -1.58 6.13
N GLY A 23 15.43 -2.30 5.10
CA GLY A 23 15.97 -3.65 5.26
C GLY A 23 17.22 -3.70 6.14
N ASP A 24 18.13 -2.73 6.02
CA ASP A 24 19.32 -2.60 6.87
C ASP A 24 18.95 -2.34 8.35
N ASP A 25 17.84 -1.65 8.60
CA ASP A 25 17.29 -1.40 9.95
C ASP A 25 16.53 -2.61 10.52
N GLY A 26 16.34 -3.66 9.72
CA GLY A 26 15.71 -4.93 10.11
C GLY A 26 14.22 -5.02 9.81
N ASP A 27 13.64 -4.05 9.10
CA ASP A 27 12.25 -4.09 8.66
C ASP A 27 12.05 -5.08 7.51
N VAL A 28 10.89 -5.74 7.49
CA VAL A 28 10.46 -6.59 6.36
C VAL A 28 9.68 -5.74 5.37
N VAL A 29 10.31 -5.33 4.27
CA VAL A 29 9.65 -4.55 3.21
C VAL A 29 9.10 -5.47 2.13
N VAL A 30 7.82 -5.32 1.81
CA VAL A 30 7.13 -6.07 0.75
C VAL A 30 6.68 -5.13 -0.35
N HIS A 31 6.99 -5.52 -1.59
CA HIS A 31 6.83 -4.68 -2.76
C HIS A 31 5.62 -5.06 -3.60
N VAL A 32 4.83 -4.05 -3.95
CA VAL A 32 3.70 -4.19 -4.87
C VAL A 32 3.66 -3.03 -5.86
N ARG A 33 3.11 -3.28 -7.04
CA ARG A 33 3.14 -2.32 -8.17
C ARG A 33 1.75 -1.79 -8.47
N GLY A 34 1.56 -0.48 -8.33
CA GLY A 34 0.33 0.25 -8.69
C GLY A 34 -0.22 -0.12 -10.08
N PRO A 35 0.59 -0.11 -11.16
CA PRO A 35 0.13 -0.53 -12.50
C PRO A 35 -0.36 -1.98 -12.58
N LYS A 36 -0.01 -2.83 -11.61
CA LYS A 36 -0.50 -4.21 -11.46
C LYS A 36 -1.69 -4.33 -10.52
N MET A 37 -2.23 -3.23 -10.02
CA MET A 37 -3.33 -3.19 -9.05
C MET A 37 -4.43 -2.20 -9.46
N THR A 38 -4.65 -2.03 -10.76
CA THR A 38 -5.61 -1.05 -11.30
C THR A 38 -7.08 -1.39 -11.02
N THR A 39 -7.38 -2.63 -10.62
CA THR A 39 -8.69 -3.15 -10.19
C THR A 39 -8.54 -3.96 -8.90
N VAL A 40 -9.64 -4.21 -8.18
CA VAL A 40 -9.65 -5.03 -6.97
C VAL A 40 -9.15 -6.45 -7.23
N ALA A 41 -9.51 -7.07 -8.35
CA ALA A 41 -9.04 -8.41 -8.70
C ALA A 41 -7.51 -8.43 -8.86
N HIS A 42 -6.94 -7.45 -9.56
CA HIS A 42 -5.49 -7.36 -9.72
C HIS A 42 -4.77 -6.97 -8.42
N LEU A 43 -5.40 -6.15 -7.57
CA LEU A 43 -4.91 -5.86 -6.22
C LEU A 43 -4.80 -7.13 -5.38
N PHE A 44 -5.82 -7.99 -5.41
CA PHE A 44 -5.79 -9.29 -4.75
C PHE A 44 -4.64 -10.15 -5.25
N ASP A 45 -4.46 -10.28 -6.57
CA ASP A 45 -3.39 -11.09 -7.15
C ASP A 45 -2.00 -10.60 -6.74
N GLU A 46 -1.74 -9.29 -6.85
CA GLU A 46 -0.43 -8.70 -6.55
C GLU A 46 -0.10 -8.79 -5.06
N VAL A 47 -1.03 -8.43 -4.18
CA VAL A 47 -0.80 -8.45 -2.73
C VAL A 47 -0.70 -9.88 -2.21
N ALA A 48 -1.57 -10.78 -2.66
CA ALA A 48 -1.51 -12.19 -2.27
C ALA A 48 -0.19 -12.84 -2.71
N ALA A 49 0.31 -12.50 -3.90
CA ALA A 49 1.61 -12.97 -4.36
C ALA A 49 2.76 -12.35 -3.55
N ALA A 50 2.71 -11.06 -3.23
CA ALA A 50 3.80 -10.39 -2.52
C ALA A 50 3.89 -10.82 -1.05
N LEU A 51 2.75 -10.91 -0.35
CA LEU A 51 2.66 -11.32 1.05
C LEU A 51 2.53 -12.85 1.23
N GLN A 52 2.64 -13.62 0.15
CA GLN A 52 2.59 -15.08 0.18
C GLN A 52 1.33 -15.63 0.88
N PHE A 53 0.16 -15.11 0.52
CA PHE A 53 -1.12 -15.63 1.02
C PHE A 53 -1.27 -17.13 0.72
N PRO A 54 -2.08 -17.87 1.51
CA PRO A 54 -2.25 -19.30 1.32
C PRO A 54 -2.73 -19.67 -0.09
N TYR A 55 -2.34 -20.85 -0.57
CA TYR A 55 -2.73 -21.34 -1.91
C TYR A 55 -4.25 -21.43 -2.14
N TYR A 56 -5.04 -21.46 -1.07
CA TYR A 56 -6.50 -21.50 -1.09
C TYR A 56 -7.16 -20.13 -0.92
N PHE A 57 -6.40 -19.04 -1.04
CA PHE A 57 -6.90 -17.67 -0.93
C PHE A 57 -8.15 -17.45 -1.80
N GLY A 58 -9.23 -16.96 -1.18
CA GLY A 58 -10.56 -16.91 -1.79
C GLY A 58 -10.83 -15.75 -2.75
N ALA A 59 -9.84 -14.89 -3.03
CA ALA A 59 -9.93 -13.75 -3.96
C ALA A 59 -11.19 -12.88 -3.79
N ASN A 60 -11.55 -12.60 -2.54
CA ASN A 60 -12.66 -11.75 -2.15
C ASN A 60 -12.26 -10.87 -0.96
N LYS A 61 -13.07 -9.86 -0.65
CA LYS A 61 -12.75 -8.84 0.35
C LYS A 61 -12.62 -9.41 1.76
N ASP A 62 -13.47 -10.36 2.13
CA ASP A 62 -13.45 -10.97 3.46
C ASP A 62 -12.17 -11.82 3.64
N ALA A 63 -11.84 -12.64 2.63
CA ALA A 63 -10.61 -13.43 2.63
C ALA A 63 -9.35 -12.54 2.62
N PHE A 64 -9.42 -11.37 1.97
CA PHE A 64 -8.32 -10.42 1.92
C PHE A 64 -8.05 -9.77 3.28
N ASP A 65 -9.11 -9.33 3.97
CA ASP A 65 -9.03 -8.79 5.34
C ASP A 65 -8.44 -9.83 6.32
N GLU A 66 -8.94 -11.06 6.27
CA GLU A 66 -8.45 -12.18 7.09
C GLU A 66 -6.97 -12.46 6.86
N CYS A 67 -6.55 -12.63 5.60
CA CYS A 67 -5.15 -12.92 5.28
C CYS A 67 -4.21 -11.77 5.63
N LEU A 68 -4.61 -10.51 5.43
CA LEU A 68 -3.79 -9.36 5.83
C LEU A 68 -3.60 -9.32 7.35
N SER A 69 -4.65 -9.58 8.13
CA SER A 69 -4.54 -9.63 9.59
C SER A 69 -3.56 -10.70 10.05
N GLU A 70 -3.64 -11.92 9.49
CA GLU A 70 -2.74 -13.01 9.84
C GLU A 70 -1.27 -12.69 9.52
N VAL A 71 -1.01 -12.04 8.38
CA VAL A 71 0.34 -11.62 7.99
C VAL A 71 0.91 -10.55 8.93
N CYS A 72 0.09 -9.54 9.30
CA CYS A 72 0.54 -8.50 10.22
C CYS A 72 0.84 -9.05 11.61
N ASP A 73 0.03 -10.00 12.10
CA ASP A 73 0.26 -10.65 13.39
C ASP A 73 1.54 -11.51 13.43
N ALA A 74 1.99 -12.01 12.27
CA ALA A 74 3.17 -12.86 12.16
C ALA A 74 4.48 -12.07 12.02
N ASP A 75 4.53 -11.15 11.06
CA ASP A 75 5.78 -10.55 10.59
C ASP A 75 5.78 -9.01 10.57
N ASP A 76 4.64 -8.35 10.80
CA ASP A 76 4.46 -6.88 10.77
C ASP A 76 5.19 -6.16 9.62
N PRO A 77 4.97 -6.55 8.34
CA PRO A 77 5.73 -6.03 7.22
C PRO A 77 5.37 -4.58 6.87
N ILE A 78 6.27 -3.87 6.19
CA ILE A 78 5.99 -2.59 5.53
C ILE A 78 5.58 -2.85 4.08
N LEU A 79 4.41 -2.38 3.67
CA LEU A 79 3.95 -2.47 2.29
C LEU A 79 4.38 -1.23 1.49
N LEU A 80 5.37 -1.37 0.60
CA LEU A 80 5.77 -0.31 -0.32
C LEU A 80 5.05 -0.46 -1.67
N VAL A 81 4.20 0.51 -1.99
CA VAL A 81 3.43 0.58 -3.23
C VAL A 81 4.12 1.53 -4.21
N PHE A 82 4.71 0.98 -5.27
CA PHE A 82 5.28 1.77 -6.36
C PHE A 82 4.21 2.29 -7.31
N ASP A 83 4.43 3.49 -7.85
CA ASP A 83 3.51 4.18 -8.77
C ASP A 83 2.06 4.17 -8.23
N ALA A 84 1.89 4.54 -6.95
CA ALA A 84 0.60 4.42 -6.24
C ALA A 84 -0.54 5.25 -6.86
N HIS A 85 -0.25 6.17 -7.78
CA HIS A 85 -1.24 6.86 -8.59
C HIS A 85 -2.04 5.92 -9.50
N GLU A 86 -1.54 4.73 -9.85
CA GLU A 86 -2.27 3.75 -10.65
C GLU A 86 -3.13 2.78 -9.82
N LEU A 87 -2.91 2.72 -8.49
CA LEU A 87 -3.65 1.86 -7.57
C LEU A 87 -5.15 2.09 -7.71
N LEU A 88 -5.93 1.05 -8.03
CA LEU A 88 -7.38 1.10 -8.22
C LEU A 88 -7.85 2.20 -9.20
N ALA A 89 -7.02 2.63 -10.15
CA ALA A 89 -7.37 3.71 -11.07
C ALA A 89 -8.58 3.39 -11.97
N GLN A 90 -8.87 2.10 -12.22
CA GLN A 90 -10.04 1.67 -13.00
C GLN A 90 -11.28 1.42 -12.12
N GLN A 91 -11.13 1.42 -10.79
CA GLN A 91 -12.20 1.21 -9.81
C GLN A 91 -12.01 2.16 -8.61
N PRO A 92 -12.03 3.49 -8.84
CA PRO A 92 -11.66 4.47 -7.83
C PRO A 92 -12.58 4.48 -6.60
N ASP A 93 -13.83 4.06 -6.75
CA ASP A 93 -14.80 3.89 -5.67
C ASP A 93 -14.40 2.81 -4.66
N GLN A 94 -13.55 1.86 -5.08
CA GLN A 94 -13.06 0.78 -4.22
C GLN A 94 -11.91 1.23 -3.29
N LEU A 95 -11.32 2.40 -3.53
CA LEU A 95 -10.25 2.93 -2.69
C LEU A 95 -10.71 3.14 -1.24
N THR A 96 -11.95 3.62 -1.04
CA THR A 96 -12.55 3.78 0.30
C THR A 96 -12.57 2.47 1.07
N TRP A 97 -12.90 1.36 0.40
CA TRP A 97 -12.87 0.04 1.04
C TRP A 97 -11.44 -0.39 1.36
N PHE A 98 -10.51 -0.27 0.42
CA PHE A 98 -9.13 -0.71 0.62
C PHE A 98 -8.46 0.03 1.79
N VAL A 99 -8.65 1.35 1.84
CA VAL A 99 -8.16 2.21 2.91
C VAL A 99 -8.82 1.87 4.26
N ALA A 100 -10.11 1.51 4.27
CA ALA A 100 -10.76 1.06 5.49
C ALA A 100 -10.13 -0.23 6.04
N VAL A 101 -9.83 -1.21 5.17
CA VAL A 101 -9.14 -2.46 5.55
C VAL A 101 -7.77 -2.17 6.16
N LEU A 102 -6.95 -1.33 5.50
CA LEU A 102 -5.66 -0.91 6.05
C LEU A 102 -5.78 -0.18 7.41
N GLY A 103 -6.92 0.44 7.70
CA GLY A 103 -7.20 1.09 8.98
C GLY A 103 -7.69 0.15 10.08
N GLN A 104 -7.88 -1.13 9.79
CA GLN A 104 -8.27 -2.15 10.77
C GLN A 104 -7.06 -2.87 11.36
N ILE A 105 -5.92 -2.81 10.68
CA ILE A 105 -4.67 -3.51 11.00
C ILE A 105 -3.51 -2.51 11.13
N PRO A 106 -2.44 -2.83 11.87
CA PRO A 106 -1.27 -1.95 12.02
C PRO A 106 -0.31 -2.00 10.81
N LEU A 107 -0.82 -2.17 9.58
CA LEU A 107 0.02 -2.31 8.39
C LEU A 107 0.56 -0.95 7.92
N ARG A 108 1.84 -0.70 8.18
CA ARG A 108 2.54 0.47 7.63
C ARG A 108 2.60 0.37 6.12
N THR A 109 2.00 1.35 5.43
CA THR A 109 1.96 1.38 3.96
C THR A 109 2.59 2.67 3.44
N ILE A 110 3.61 2.52 2.60
CA ILE A 110 4.30 3.63 1.94
C ILE A 110 3.83 3.69 0.49
N LEU A 111 3.33 4.85 0.08
CA LEU A 111 2.82 5.12 -1.26
C LEU A 111 3.84 5.96 -2.01
N GLN A 112 4.67 5.33 -2.84
CA GLN A 112 5.57 6.05 -3.72
C GLN A 112 4.78 6.65 -4.89
N VAL A 113 4.94 7.95 -5.10
CA VAL A 113 4.22 8.71 -6.13
C VAL A 113 5.20 9.65 -6.85
N PRO A 114 5.24 9.64 -8.20
CA PRO A 114 5.94 10.68 -8.96
C PRO A 114 5.34 12.06 -8.69
N SER A 115 6.17 13.11 -8.68
CA SER A 115 5.76 14.46 -8.26
C SER A 115 4.57 15.02 -9.06
N GLU A 116 4.46 14.67 -10.35
CA GLU A 116 3.34 15.08 -11.20
C GLU A 116 1.97 14.51 -10.80
N HIS A 117 1.93 13.49 -9.93
CA HIS A 117 0.70 12.79 -9.52
C HIS A 117 0.37 12.95 -8.04
N VAL A 118 1.18 13.68 -7.26
CA VAL A 118 1.01 13.82 -5.81
C VAL A 118 -0.35 14.43 -5.47
N ASP A 119 -0.73 15.53 -6.13
CA ASP A 119 -1.99 16.23 -5.86
C ASP A 119 -3.21 15.32 -6.15
N ASP A 120 -3.18 14.58 -7.25
CA ASP A 120 -4.23 13.65 -7.64
C ASP A 120 -4.38 12.52 -6.60
N VAL A 121 -3.25 11.96 -6.12
CA VAL A 121 -3.27 10.90 -5.09
C VAL A 121 -3.79 11.45 -3.76
N VAL A 122 -3.32 12.61 -3.32
CA VAL A 122 -3.80 13.25 -2.08
C VAL A 122 -5.31 13.48 -2.17
N GLN A 123 -5.82 14.00 -3.29
CA GLN A 123 -7.25 14.23 -3.47
C GLN A 123 -8.06 12.92 -3.42
N ARG A 124 -7.57 11.85 -4.07
CA ARG A 124 -8.25 10.54 -4.08
C ARG A 124 -8.31 9.90 -2.71
N PHE A 125 -7.20 9.90 -1.96
CA PHE A 125 -7.16 9.35 -0.60
C PHE A 125 -7.96 10.21 0.38
N ALA A 126 -7.98 11.53 0.21
CA ALA A 126 -8.86 12.41 0.98
C ALA A 126 -10.35 12.06 0.76
N ALA A 127 -10.76 11.86 -0.50
CA ALA A 127 -12.12 11.45 -0.84
C ALA A 127 -12.47 10.04 -0.30
N ALA A 128 -11.47 9.17 -0.14
CA ALA A 128 -11.59 7.84 0.46
C ALA A 128 -11.63 7.87 2.02
N GLY A 129 -11.59 9.05 2.64
CA GLY A 129 -11.65 9.22 4.10
C GLY A 129 -10.30 9.42 4.78
N HIS A 130 -9.21 9.54 4.02
CA HIS A 130 -7.83 9.71 4.50
C HIS A 130 -7.22 11.03 4.01
N GLY A 131 -7.67 12.14 4.61
CA GLY A 131 -7.33 13.50 4.17
C GLY A 131 -5.92 14.00 4.47
N ASP A 132 -5.15 13.29 5.29
CA ASP A 132 -3.79 13.67 5.66
C ASP A 132 -2.90 12.41 5.56
N LEU A 133 -2.49 12.10 4.33
CA LEU A 133 -1.39 11.16 4.10
C LEU A 133 -0.17 11.79 4.75
N GLY A 134 0.50 11.09 5.68
CA GLY A 134 1.73 11.60 6.26
C GLY A 134 2.70 11.89 5.12
N ARG A 135 3.00 13.17 4.86
CA ARG A 135 3.98 13.54 3.83
C ARG A 135 5.35 13.23 4.41
N GLY A 136 5.85 12.02 4.16
CA GLY A 136 7.22 11.65 4.53
C GLY A 136 8.17 12.24 3.50
N THR A 137 9.16 13.00 3.96
CA THR A 137 10.36 13.22 3.14
C THR A 137 11.25 11.99 3.27
N GLU A 138 12.17 11.75 2.32
CA GLU A 138 13.13 10.62 2.32
C GLU A 138 13.96 10.46 3.62
N ALA A 139 13.85 11.43 4.54
CA ALA A 139 14.50 11.43 5.85
C ALA A 139 13.61 10.95 7.02
N GLU A 140 12.29 10.82 6.83
CA GLU A 140 11.31 10.53 7.89
C GLU A 140 10.32 9.39 7.53
N ALA A 141 10.47 8.80 6.34
CA ALA A 141 9.79 7.56 5.92
C ALA A 141 10.64 6.34 6.25
#